data_AF-A0A966U3V2-F1
#
_entry.id   AF-A0A966U3V2-F1
#
_cell.length_a   1.000
_cell.length_b   1.000
_cell.length_c   1.000
_cell.angle_alpha   90.00
_cell.angle_beta   90.00
_cell.angle_gamma   90.00
#
_symmetry.space_group_name_H-M   'P 1'
#
loop_
_entity.id
_entity.type
_entity.pdbx_description
1 polymer ?
#
loop_
_entity_poly.entity_id
_entity_poly.type
_entity_poly.pdbx_seq_one_letter_code
_entity_poly.pdbx_strand_id
1 'polypeptide(L)'
;MNTMAIPRRSALLLLPPLLAAPRLGRAAAFPERPIRLVVPYAAGGNSDVVARILAVPFGEVLGQPVVVENRPGAGGSVAATQMARVRADGYNLMIGSNGPMTVNPAIQPNPGYDPLRDFTPIGLICRTALTIIVKQGLPVRSLAEFVALARERPGQVTLGTSGVGSIGHLALASFAALIGATLQHVPYPSGGQILPDLLAGNVDAAVNEISTALPLHRAGQARILALGSATRSELAPDIPTAEEAG
;
A
#
# COMPACT_ATOMS: atom_id res chain seq x y z
N MET A 1 1.09 30.31 94.83
CA MET A 1 0.14 30.07 93.71
C MET A 1 0.96 29.95 92.44
N ASN A 2 0.63 28.93 91.65
CA ASN A 2 1.51 28.22 90.74
C ASN A 2 2.12 29.04 89.59
N THR A 3 3.40 28.79 89.38
CA THR A 3 4.21 29.06 88.20
C THR A 3 3.66 28.35 86.96
N MET A 4 3.56 29.06 85.83
CA MET A 4 3.38 28.43 84.51
C MET A 4 4.45 28.98 83.56
N ALA A 5 5.57 28.26 83.52
CA ALA A 5 6.64 28.45 82.55
C ALA A 5 6.27 27.70 81.27
N ILE A 6 6.10 28.42 80.16
CA ILE A 6 5.85 27.83 78.84
C ILE A 6 7.22 27.48 78.21
N PRO A 7 7.50 26.21 77.89
CA PRO A 7 8.80 25.79 77.38
C PRO A 7 8.98 26.21 75.91
N ARG A 8 10.10 26.88 75.63
CA ARG A 8 10.55 27.38 74.30
C ARG A 8 10.95 26.28 73.29
N ARG A 9 10.38 25.07 73.36
CA ARG A 9 10.82 23.92 72.53
C ARG A 9 9.73 23.18 71.74
N SER A 10 8.51 23.69 71.66
CA SER A 10 7.41 22.94 71.01
C SER A 10 6.58 23.76 70.00
N ALA A 11 7.19 24.69 69.26
CA ALA A 11 6.53 25.45 68.20
C ALA A 11 7.15 25.19 66.80
N LEU A 12 7.56 23.95 66.56
CA LEU A 12 8.02 23.45 65.26
C LEU A 12 7.26 22.15 65.01
N LEU A 13 6.03 22.25 64.53
CA LEU A 13 5.26 21.18 63.88
C LEU A 13 3.84 21.71 63.68
N LEU A 14 3.63 22.41 62.58
CA LEU A 14 2.36 22.54 61.84
C LEU A 14 2.63 23.43 60.61
N LEU A 15 3.63 23.03 59.81
CA LEU A 15 3.65 23.48 58.42
C LEU A 15 2.66 22.56 57.68
N PRO A 16 1.58 23.07 57.09
CA PRO A 16 0.72 22.25 56.24
C PRO A 16 1.59 21.68 55.11
N PRO A 17 1.42 20.40 54.69
CA PRO A 17 2.12 19.87 53.55
C PRO A 17 1.76 20.78 52.36
N LEU A 18 2.76 21.54 51.90
CA LEU A 18 2.65 22.38 50.72
C LEU A 18 2.15 21.46 49.60
N LEU A 19 0.96 21.79 49.09
CA LEU A 19 0.29 21.17 47.95
C LEU A 19 1.29 20.51 47.01
N ALA A 20 1.33 19.18 47.01
CA ALA A 20 1.82 18.43 45.88
C ALA A 20 0.87 18.74 44.72
N ALA A 21 1.14 19.84 44.02
CA ALA A 21 0.44 20.17 42.80
C ALA A 21 0.51 18.92 41.90
N PRO A 22 -0.62 18.41 41.40
CA PRO A 22 -0.56 17.33 40.44
C PRO A 22 0.35 17.83 39.32
N ARG A 23 1.46 17.12 39.09
CA ARG A 23 2.22 17.29 37.87
C ARG A 23 1.23 16.93 36.77
N LEU A 24 0.59 17.94 36.19
CA LEU A 24 -0.08 17.82 34.91
C LEU A 24 0.98 17.19 34.01
N GLY A 25 0.83 15.89 33.76
CA GLY A 25 1.72 15.17 32.86
C GLY A 25 1.69 15.95 31.57
N ARG A 26 2.79 16.65 31.27
CA ARG A 26 2.94 17.35 30.01
C ARG A 26 2.71 16.30 28.96
N ALA A 27 1.62 16.42 28.19
CA ALA A 27 1.32 15.47 27.15
C ALA A 27 2.60 15.33 26.32
N ALA A 28 3.11 14.10 26.29
CA ALA A 28 4.22 13.69 25.48
C ALA A 28 4.12 14.35 24.10
N ALA A 29 5.13 15.08 23.66
CA ALA A 29 5.07 15.76 22.37
C ALA A 29 5.17 14.68 21.29
N PHE A 30 4.07 14.45 20.57
CA PHE A 30 4.10 13.50 19.47
C PHE A 30 5.05 14.00 18.35
N PRO A 31 5.90 13.15 17.76
CA PRO A 31 6.22 11.76 18.13
C PRO A 31 7.46 11.65 19.06
N GLU A 32 7.43 10.71 20.00
CA GLU A 32 8.53 10.44 20.94
C GLU A 32 9.32 9.15 20.63
N ARG A 33 8.88 8.41 19.61
CA ARG A 33 9.44 7.13 19.20
C ARG A 33 9.20 6.92 17.70
N PRO A 34 9.88 5.94 17.06
CA PRO A 34 9.69 5.64 15.65
C PRO A 34 8.23 5.34 15.30
N ILE A 35 7.83 5.76 14.10
CA ILE A 35 6.51 5.51 13.51
C ILE A 35 6.62 4.33 12.56
N ARG A 36 5.65 3.41 12.61
CA ARG A 36 5.56 2.28 11.69
C ARG A 36 4.70 2.67 10.50
N LEU A 37 5.22 2.47 9.29
CA LEU A 37 4.50 2.64 8.04
C LEU A 37 4.29 1.27 7.39
N VAL A 38 3.09 0.72 7.59
CA VAL A 38 2.72 -0.61 7.12
C VAL A 38 2.37 -0.57 5.64
N VAL A 39 2.98 -1.46 4.86
CA VAL A 39 2.72 -1.66 3.45
C VAL A 39 1.96 -2.98 3.26
N PRO A 40 0.78 -2.99 2.60
CA PRO A 40 -0.08 -4.17 2.53
C PRO A 40 0.38 -5.25 1.53
N TYR A 41 1.60 -5.14 1.00
CA TYR A 41 2.18 -6.05 0.00
C TYR A 41 3.64 -6.36 0.32
N ALA A 42 4.19 -7.38 -0.34
CA ALA A 42 5.61 -7.72 -0.22
C ALA A 42 6.51 -6.59 -0.76
N ALA A 43 7.78 -6.61 -0.34
CA ALA A 43 8.77 -5.61 -0.72
C ALA A 43 9.06 -5.62 -2.23
N GLY A 44 9.48 -4.47 -2.77
CA GLY A 44 9.85 -4.32 -4.18
C GLY A 44 8.68 -4.04 -5.14
N GLY A 45 7.43 -4.01 -4.66
CA GLY A 45 6.27 -3.53 -5.42
C GLY A 45 6.07 -2.01 -5.32
N ASN A 46 5.13 -1.47 -6.10
CA ASN A 46 4.85 -0.03 -6.14
C ASN A 46 4.61 0.59 -4.75
N SER A 47 3.77 -0.02 -3.90
CA SER A 47 3.47 0.52 -2.57
C SER A 47 4.69 0.55 -1.64
N ASP A 48 5.61 -0.41 -1.77
CA ASP A 48 6.85 -0.46 -0.97
C ASP A 48 7.82 0.64 -1.42
N VAL A 49 8.00 0.80 -2.73
CA VAL A 49 8.83 1.88 -3.30
C VAL A 49 8.33 3.24 -2.85
N VAL A 50 7.02 3.50 -2.97
CA VAL A 50 6.40 4.74 -2.51
C VAL A 50 6.59 4.94 -1.00
N ALA A 51 6.36 3.91 -0.18
CA ALA A 51 6.54 4.00 1.26
C ALA A 51 7.97 4.38 1.66
N ARG A 52 8.97 3.79 1.00
CA ARG A 52 10.38 4.06 1.29
C ARG A 52 10.80 5.46 0.86
N ILE A 53 10.29 5.95 -0.28
CA ILE A 53 10.51 7.33 -0.72
C ILE A 53 9.95 8.33 0.30
N LEU A 54 8.77 8.05 0.88
CA LEU A 54 8.13 8.93 1.87
C LEU A 54 8.73 8.85 3.27
N ALA A 55 9.24 7.68 3.66
CA ALA A 55 9.74 7.46 5.02
C ALA A 55 10.85 8.45 5.39
N VAL A 56 11.69 8.84 4.42
CA VAL A 56 12.78 9.80 4.62
C VAL A 56 12.25 11.20 4.96
N PRO A 57 11.49 11.90 4.08
CA PRO A 57 11.00 13.25 4.38
C PRO A 57 10.01 13.27 5.54
N PHE A 58 9.23 12.20 5.75
CA PHE A 58 8.38 12.11 6.95
C PHE A 58 9.23 12.08 8.22
N GLY A 59 10.33 11.31 8.22
CA GLY A 59 11.22 11.26 9.37
C GLY A 59 11.90 12.60 9.66
N GLU A 60 12.30 13.33 8.61
CA GLU A 60 12.88 14.67 8.74
C GLU A 60 11.90 15.68 9.35
N VAL A 61 10.64 15.69 8.87
CA VAL A 61 9.60 16.61 9.37
C VAL A 61 9.15 16.25 10.79
N LEU A 62 9.04 14.95 11.09
CA LEU A 62 8.51 14.47 12.37
C LEU A 62 9.58 14.36 13.46
N GLY A 63 10.86 14.44 13.12
CA GLY A 63 11.97 14.31 14.07
C GLY A 63 12.12 12.91 14.66
N GLN A 64 11.45 11.90 14.08
CA GLN A 64 11.51 10.49 14.49
C GLN A 64 11.59 9.59 13.26
N PRO A 65 12.31 8.45 13.32
CA PRO A 65 12.38 7.52 12.20
C PRO A 65 11.00 7.00 11.78
N VAL A 66 10.78 6.88 10.48
CA VAL A 66 9.63 6.16 9.92
C VAL A 66 10.10 4.81 9.37
N VAL A 67 9.61 3.72 9.96
CA VAL A 67 10.03 2.35 9.65
C VAL A 67 9.00 1.70 8.75
N VAL A 68 9.40 1.34 7.53
CA VAL A 68 8.56 0.63 6.57
C VAL A 68 8.47 -0.85 6.93
N GLU A 69 7.25 -1.39 7.00
CA GLU A 69 6.99 -2.78 7.34
C GLU A 69 6.01 -3.42 6.34
N ASN A 70 6.49 -4.43 5.60
CA ASN A 70 5.67 -5.15 4.63
C ASN A 70 4.83 -6.25 5.29
N ARG A 71 3.52 -6.24 5.04
CA ARG A 71 2.53 -7.21 5.54
C ARG A 71 1.67 -7.73 4.38
N PRO A 72 2.21 -8.63 3.53
CA PRO A 72 1.48 -9.16 2.38
C PRO A 72 0.35 -10.13 2.79
N GLY A 73 -0.63 -10.29 1.89
CA GLY A 73 -1.64 -11.34 1.97
C GLY A 73 -3.03 -10.87 1.57
N ALA A 74 -3.78 -11.73 0.87
CA ALA A 74 -5.19 -11.52 0.50
C ALA A 74 -5.47 -10.13 -0.13
N GLY A 75 -4.66 -9.72 -1.11
CA GLY A 75 -4.83 -8.42 -1.77
C GLY A 75 -4.67 -7.20 -0.85
N GLY A 76 -4.01 -7.39 0.30
CA GLY A 76 -3.79 -6.37 1.33
C GLY A 76 -4.72 -6.46 2.54
N SER A 77 -5.73 -7.33 2.52
CA SER A 77 -6.68 -7.46 3.65
C SER A 77 -6.00 -7.89 4.96
N VAL A 78 -4.90 -8.65 4.91
CA VAL A 78 -4.18 -9.06 6.14
C VAL A 78 -3.66 -7.83 6.90
N ALA A 79 -3.01 -6.91 6.19
CA ALA A 79 -2.53 -5.66 6.77
C ALA A 79 -3.68 -4.77 7.24
N ALA A 80 -4.75 -4.63 6.45
CA ALA A 80 -5.89 -3.80 6.82
C ALA A 80 -6.60 -4.32 8.08
N THR A 81 -6.89 -5.61 8.18
CA THR A 81 -7.49 -6.22 9.38
C THR A 81 -6.62 -6.03 10.62
N GLN A 82 -5.29 -6.16 10.49
CA GLN A 82 -4.37 -5.91 11.59
C GLN A 82 -4.40 -4.43 12.00
N MET A 83 -4.31 -3.52 11.03
CA MET A 83 -4.26 -2.08 11.26
C MET A 83 -5.56 -1.51 11.83
N ALA A 84 -6.72 -2.06 11.47
CA ALA A 84 -8.01 -1.69 12.06
C ALA A 84 -8.10 -1.96 13.58
N ARG A 85 -7.19 -2.79 14.12
CA ARG A 85 -7.17 -3.20 15.54
C ARG A 85 -6.02 -2.60 16.34
N VAL A 86 -5.10 -1.88 15.69
CA VAL A 86 -3.99 -1.23 16.40
C VAL A 86 -4.49 -0.04 17.21
N ARG A 87 -3.70 0.37 18.19
CA ARG A 87 -3.98 1.60 18.94
C ARG A 87 -3.94 2.80 18.00
N ALA A 88 -4.99 3.62 18.02
CA ALA A 88 -5.07 4.87 17.26
C ALA A 88 -4.29 6.00 17.96
N ASP A 89 -2.97 5.83 18.09
CA ASP A 89 -2.05 6.77 18.76
C ASP A 89 -1.07 7.48 17.80
N GLY A 90 -1.27 7.33 16.50
CA GLY A 90 -0.44 7.96 15.46
C GLY A 90 0.87 7.23 15.13
N TYR A 91 1.26 6.19 15.88
CA TYR A 91 2.53 5.47 15.66
C TYR A 91 2.42 4.31 14.67
N ASN A 92 1.21 3.99 14.21
CA ASN A 92 0.99 2.97 13.18
C ASN A 92 0.19 3.62 12.05
N LEU A 93 0.85 3.80 10.92
CA LEU A 93 0.26 4.29 9.66
C LEU A 93 0.24 3.14 8.66
N MET A 94 -0.66 3.19 7.69
CA MET A 94 -0.71 2.23 6.59
C MET A 94 -0.73 2.98 5.26
N ILE A 95 0.02 2.48 4.28
CA ILE A 95 -0.17 2.88 2.89
C ILE A 95 -1.50 2.32 2.41
N GLY A 96 -2.48 3.20 2.22
CA GLY A 96 -3.75 2.87 1.57
C GLY A 96 -3.51 2.43 0.13
N SER A 97 -4.20 1.36 -0.28
CA SER A 97 -4.19 0.85 -1.65
C SER A 97 -5.59 0.42 -2.03
N ASN A 98 -5.92 0.46 -3.32
CA ASN A 98 -7.22 0.05 -3.85
C ASN A 98 -7.62 -1.38 -3.42
N GLY A 99 -6.66 -2.31 -3.33
CA GLY A 99 -6.93 -3.68 -2.87
C GLY A 99 -7.68 -3.72 -1.53
N PRO A 100 -7.04 -3.32 -0.42
CA PRO A 100 -7.69 -3.29 0.87
C PRO A 100 -8.75 -2.18 1.01
N MET A 101 -8.59 -1.00 0.41
CA MET A 101 -9.49 0.12 0.69
C MET A 101 -10.79 0.09 -0.11
N THR A 102 -10.82 -0.61 -1.25
CA THR A 102 -12.00 -0.61 -2.14
C THR A 102 -12.36 -1.99 -2.66
N VAL A 103 -11.41 -2.76 -3.21
CA VAL A 103 -11.70 -4.01 -3.92
C VAL A 103 -12.16 -5.09 -2.94
N ASN A 104 -11.38 -5.37 -1.89
CA ASN A 104 -11.72 -6.40 -0.91
C ASN A 104 -13.07 -6.15 -0.21
N PRO A 105 -13.37 -4.93 0.29
CA PRO A 105 -14.69 -4.61 0.80
C PRO A 105 -15.85 -4.81 -0.19
N ALA A 106 -15.60 -4.65 -1.49
CA ALA A 106 -16.63 -4.83 -2.52
C ALA A 106 -16.88 -6.30 -2.89
N ILE A 107 -15.86 -7.17 -2.78
CA ILE A 107 -15.96 -8.57 -3.24
C ILE A 107 -16.06 -9.59 -2.09
N GLN A 108 -15.80 -9.17 -0.84
CA GLN A 108 -15.88 -10.04 0.33
C GLN A 108 -17.04 -9.58 1.23
N PRO A 109 -18.00 -10.45 1.58
CA PRO A 109 -19.08 -10.09 2.49
C PRO A 109 -18.61 -9.63 3.88
N ASN A 110 -17.46 -10.12 4.33
CA ASN A 110 -16.84 -9.70 5.57
C ASN A 110 -15.30 -9.76 5.46
N PRO A 111 -14.63 -8.67 5.06
CA PRO A 111 -13.17 -8.63 4.92
C PRO A 111 -12.44 -8.51 6.26
N GLY A 112 -13.17 -8.32 7.38
CA GLY A 112 -12.60 -8.21 8.73
C GLY A 112 -12.27 -6.78 9.19
N TYR A 113 -12.61 -5.77 8.39
CA TYR A 113 -12.49 -4.33 8.66
C TYR A 113 -13.49 -3.55 7.80
N ASP A 114 -13.78 -2.32 8.20
CA ASP A 114 -14.53 -1.34 7.41
C ASP A 114 -13.59 -0.17 7.04
N PRO A 115 -13.29 0.07 5.75
CA PRO A 115 -12.34 1.10 5.34
C PRO A 115 -12.79 2.52 5.68
N LEU A 116 -14.11 2.77 5.81
CA LEU A 116 -14.67 4.09 6.11
C LEU A 116 -14.78 4.34 7.61
N ARG A 117 -15.08 3.30 8.39
CA ARG A 117 -15.24 3.40 9.85
C ARG A 117 -13.93 3.22 10.61
N ASP A 118 -13.09 2.27 10.19
CA ASP A 118 -11.94 1.83 10.98
C ASP A 118 -10.63 2.59 10.65
N PHE A 119 -10.65 3.48 9.65
CA PHE A 119 -9.48 4.26 9.23
C PHE A 119 -9.78 5.75 9.10
N THR A 120 -8.80 6.58 9.46
CA THR A 120 -8.82 8.02 9.19
C THR A 120 -7.89 8.33 8.01
N PRO A 121 -8.40 8.89 6.90
CA PRO A 121 -7.56 9.26 5.76
C PRO A 121 -6.66 10.45 6.11
N ILE A 122 -5.36 10.32 5.84
CA ILE A 122 -4.38 11.39 6.03
C ILE A 122 -4.23 12.20 4.74
N GLY A 123 -4.00 11.53 3.62
CA GLY A 123 -3.83 12.18 2.33
C GLY A 123 -3.58 11.21 1.20
N LEU A 124 -3.88 11.64 -0.03
CA LEU A 124 -3.50 10.93 -1.24
C LEU A 124 -2.04 11.23 -1.55
N ILE A 125 -1.21 10.19 -1.63
CA ILE A 125 0.22 10.33 -1.87
C ILE A 125 0.54 10.37 -3.36
N CYS A 126 -0.03 9.45 -4.14
CA CYS A 126 0.25 9.36 -5.58
C CYS A 126 -0.89 8.65 -6.32
N ARG A 127 -0.91 8.84 -7.64
CA ARG A 127 -1.72 8.06 -8.59
C ARG A 127 -0.79 7.34 -9.55
N THR A 128 -1.04 6.06 -9.77
CA THR A 128 -0.21 5.24 -10.66
C THR A 128 -1.11 4.47 -11.61
N ALA A 129 -0.83 4.57 -12.91
CA ALA A 129 -1.56 3.82 -13.92
C ALA A 129 -1.18 2.33 -13.86
N LEU A 130 -2.18 1.46 -14.02
CA LEU A 130 -1.95 0.06 -14.34
C LEU A 130 -1.51 -0.08 -15.79
N THR A 131 -0.78 -1.14 -16.07
CA THR A 131 -0.27 -1.49 -17.39
C THR A 131 -0.61 -2.94 -17.69
N ILE A 132 -0.88 -3.24 -18.96
CA ILE A 132 -0.77 -4.61 -19.47
C ILE A 132 0.63 -4.73 -20.06
N ILE A 133 1.51 -5.46 -19.37
CA ILE A 133 2.89 -5.70 -19.79
C ILE A 133 3.08 -7.17 -20.16
N VAL A 134 3.78 -7.44 -21.26
CA VAL A 134 4.05 -8.80 -21.76
C VAL A 134 5.55 -9.07 -21.81
N LYS A 135 5.93 -10.35 -21.73
CA LYS A 135 7.31 -10.78 -21.95
C LYS A 135 7.76 -10.48 -23.38
N GLN A 136 9.05 -10.21 -23.61
CA GLN A 136 9.56 -9.87 -24.95
C GLN A 136 9.36 -10.96 -26.00
N GLY A 137 9.37 -12.23 -25.60
CA GLY A 137 9.18 -13.37 -26.50
C GLY A 137 7.74 -13.66 -26.88
N LEU A 138 6.75 -12.94 -26.34
CA LEU A 138 5.35 -13.13 -26.71
C LEU A 138 5.11 -12.49 -28.09
N PRO A 139 4.52 -13.20 -29.08
CA PRO A 139 4.37 -12.71 -30.45
C PRO A 139 3.22 -11.70 -30.58
N VAL A 140 3.23 -10.66 -29.74
CA VAL A 140 2.25 -9.58 -29.74
C VAL A 140 2.95 -8.24 -29.52
N ARG A 141 2.53 -7.21 -30.25
CA ARG A 141 3.09 -5.86 -30.23
C ARG A 141 2.05 -4.79 -29.89
N SER A 142 0.78 -5.16 -29.89
CA SER A 142 -0.35 -4.28 -29.59
C SER A 142 -1.35 -4.97 -28.66
N LEU A 143 -2.25 -4.19 -28.04
CA LEU A 143 -3.33 -4.73 -27.23
C LEU A 143 -4.27 -5.62 -28.07
N ALA A 144 -4.60 -5.20 -29.29
CA ALA A 144 -5.44 -5.97 -30.21
C ALA A 144 -4.85 -7.36 -30.53
N GLU A 145 -3.54 -7.44 -30.79
CA GLU A 145 -2.86 -8.73 -31.00
C GLU A 145 -2.89 -9.61 -29.74
N PHE A 146 -2.76 -9.01 -28.55
CA PHE A 146 -2.91 -9.73 -27.30
C PHE A 146 -4.33 -10.27 -27.09
N VAL A 147 -5.36 -9.49 -27.43
CA VAL A 147 -6.76 -9.93 -27.38
C VAL A 147 -7.01 -11.08 -28.35
N ALA A 148 -6.48 -10.99 -29.58
CA ALA A 148 -6.58 -12.08 -30.55
C ALA A 148 -5.92 -13.36 -30.02
N LEU A 149 -4.68 -13.26 -29.51
CA LEU A 149 -3.96 -14.39 -28.92
C LEU A 149 -4.73 -15.03 -27.75
N ALA A 150 -5.31 -14.21 -26.86
CA ALA A 150 -6.08 -14.68 -25.71
C ALA A 150 -7.36 -15.42 -26.13
N ARG A 151 -8.02 -14.98 -27.20
CA ARG A 151 -9.21 -15.64 -27.76
C ARG A 151 -8.87 -16.94 -28.49
N GLU A 152 -7.74 -16.98 -29.20
CA GLU A 152 -7.24 -18.17 -29.89
C GLU A 152 -6.80 -19.26 -28.90
N ARG A 153 -6.32 -18.87 -27.71
CA ARG A 153 -5.76 -19.78 -26.70
C ARG A 153 -6.44 -19.62 -25.34
N PRO A 154 -7.74 -19.93 -25.24
CA PRO A 154 -8.51 -19.71 -24.02
C PRO A 154 -7.91 -20.49 -22.85
N GLY A 155 -7.62 -19.79 -21.76
CA GLY A 155 -7.07 -20.36 -20.53
C GLY A 155 -5.59 -20.75 -20.59
N GLN A 156 -4.88 -20.48 -21.69
CA GLN A 156 -3.45 -20.79 -21.81
C GLN A 156 -2.55 -19.56 -21.63
N VAL A 157 -3.06 -18.36 -21.89
CA VAL A 157 -2.30 -17.12 -21.67
C VAL A 157 -2.29 -16.80 -20.18
N THR A 158 -1.10 -16.87 -19.59
CA THR A 158 -0.90 -16.60 -18.16
C THR A 158 -0.74 -15.11 -17.89
N LEU A 159 -1.37 -14.62 -16.83
CA LEU A 159 -1.29 -13.23 -16.43
C LEU A 159 -1.11 -13.07 -14.92
N GLY A 160 0.00 -12.46 -14.52
CA GLY A 160 0.36 -12.19 -13.14
C GLY A 160 -0.32 -10.95 -12.55
N THR A 161 -0.75 -11.01 -11.29
CA THR A 161 -1.20 -9.82 -10.51
C THR A 161 -0.70 -9.88 -9.07
N SER A 162 -0.80 -8.77 -8.33
CA SER A 162 -0.45 -8.64 -6.89
C SER A 162 -1.40 -9.39 -5.93
N GLY A 163 -1.99 -10.50 -6.39
CA GLY A 163 -2.80 -11.40 -5.58
C GLY A 163 -4.30 -11.20 -5.75
N VAL A 164 -5.06 -12.21 -5.32
CA VAL A 164 -6.53 -12.17 -5.29
C VAL A 164 -7.00 -11.01 -4.41
N GLY A 165 -7.92 -10.21 -4.93
CA GLY A 165 -8.45 -9.02 -4.25
C GLY A 165 -7.62 -7.75 -4.43
N SER A 166 -6.47 -7.82 -5.12
CA SER A 166 -5.75 -6.62 -5.55
C SER A 166 -6.48 -5.89 -6.68
N ILE A 167 -6.12 -4.63 -6.90
CA ILE A 167 -6.64 -3.87 -8.05
C ILE A 167 -6.24 -4.47 -9.40
N GLY A 168 -5.06 -5.09 -9.47
CA GLY A 168 -4.62 -5.81 -10.67
C GLY A 168 -5.50 -7.04 -10.95
N HIS A 169 -5.95 -7.75 -9.91
CA HIS A 169 -6.90 -8.86 -10.08
C HIS A 169 -8.27 -8.39 -10.59
N LEU A 170 -8.80 -7.28 -10.04
CA LEU A 170 -10.05 -6.69 -10.54
C LEU A 170 -9.91 -6.21 -11.99
N ALA A 171 -8.80 -5.54 -12.32
CA ALA A 171 -8.53 -5.08 -13.68
C ALA A 171 -8.41 -6.25 -14.66
N LEU A 172 -7.75 -7.34 -14.27
CA LEU A 172 -7.70 -8.58 -15.06
C LEU A 172 -9.09 -9.16 -15.31
N ALA A 173 -9.90 -9.32 -14.25
CA ALA A 173 -11.25 -9.87 -14.37
C ALA A 173 -12.13 -8.99 -15.25
N SER A 174 -12.05 -7.66 -15.09
CA SER A 174 -12.78 -6.71 -15.92
C SER A 174 -12.33 -6.74 -17.37
N PHE A 175 -11.03 -6.84 -17.63
CA PHE A 175 -10.48 -6.93 -18.97
C PHE A 175 -10.90 -8.23 -19.65
N ALA A 176 -10.76 -9.37 -18.98
CA ALA A 176 -11.19 -10.67 -19.48
C ALA A 176 -12.68 -10.70 -19.86
N ALA A 177 -13.54 -10.11 -19.02
CA ALA A 177 -14.97 -9.96 -19.31
C ALA A 177 -15.22 -9.06 -20.53
N LEU A 178 -14.54 -7.93 -20.63
CA LEU A 178 -14.67 -6.98 -21.75
C LEU A 178 -14.30 -7.62 -23.09
N ILE A 179 -13.20 -8.39 -23.11
CA ILE A 179 -12.71 -9.00 -24.36
C ILE A 179 -13.35 -10.36 -24.64
N GLY A 180 -14.17 -10.89 -23.72
CA GLY A 180 -14.79 -12.21 -23.87
C GLY A 180 -13.77 -13.33 -24.02
N ALA A 181 -12.66 -13.28 -23.28
CA ALA A 181 -11.59 -14.29 -23.34
C ALA A 181 -11.23 -14.79 -21.93
N THR A 182 -10.83 -16.05 -21.86
CA THR A 182 -10.36 -16.66 -20.60
C THR A 182 -8.85 -16.51 -20.49
N LEU A 183 -8.39 -15.84 -19.44
CA LEU A 183 -6.97 -15.69 -19.10
C LEU A 183 -6.66 -16.50 -17.83
N GLN A 184 -5.48 -17.12 -17.76
CA GLN A 184 -5.04 -17.85 -16.58
C GLN A 184 -4.41 -16.89 -15.57
N HIS A 185 -5.13 -16.59 -14.48
CA HIS A 185 -4.63 -15.74 -13.42
C HIS A 185 -3.54 -16.45 -12.59
N VAL A 186 -2.38 -15.80 -12.43
CA VAL A 186 -1.29 -16.23 -11.55
C VAL A 186 -1.13 -15.21 -10.41
N PRO A 187 -1.54 -15.51 -9.17
CA PRO A 187 -1.46 -14.56 -8.06
C PRO A 187 -0.07 -14.53 -7.42
N TYR A 188 0.47 -13.32 -7.22
CA TYR A 188 1.72 -13.07 -6.50
C TYR A 188 1.49 -12.24 -5.23
N PRO A 189 2.36 -12.35 -4.21
CA PRO A 189 2.28 -11.49 -3.01
C PRO A 189 2.53 -9.98 -3.27
N SER A 190 3.14 -9.60 -4.41
CA SER A 190 3.30 -8.21 -4.85
C SER A 190 3.66 -8.12 -6.35
N GLY A 191 3.46 -6.94 -6.94
CA GLY A 191 3.87 -6.64 -8.33
C GLY A 191 5.37 -6.80 -8.57
N GLY A 192 6.19 -6.53 -7.55
CA GLY A 192 7.65 -6.67 -7.63
C GLY A 192 8.13 -8.10 -7.84
N GLN A 193 7.34 -9.10 -7.44
CA GLN A 193 7.66 -10.52 -7.64
C GLN A 193 7.18 -11.06 -8.99
N ILE A 194 6.25 -10.37 -9.66
CA ILE A 194 5.75 -10.77 -10.99
C ILE A 194 6.82 -10.52 -12.06
N LEU A 195 7.53 -9.40 -11.94
CA LEU A 195 8.46 -8.93 -12.98
C LEU A 195 9.64 -9.89 -13.23
N PRO A 196 10.32 -10.45 -12.20
CA PRO A 196 11.33 -11.49 -12.43
C PRO A 196 10.79 -12.71 -13.19
N ASP A 197 9.58 -13.16 -12.87
CA ASP A 197 8.94 -14.30 -13.55
C ASP A 197 8.53 -13.96 -14.99
N LEU A 198 8.09 -12.73 -15.25
CA LEU A 198 7.82 -12.24 -16.60
C LEU A 198 9.10 -12.25 -17.45
N LEU A 199 10.21 -11.80 -16.88
CA LEU A 199 11.53 -11.78 -17.55
C LEU A 199 12.08 -13.19 -17.78
N ALA A 200 11.85 -14.11 -16.83
CA ALA A 200 12.21 -15.53 -16.97
C ALA A 200 11.29 -16.29 -17.96
N GLY A 201 10.14 -15.71 -18.31
CA GLY A 201 9.16 -16.33 -19.20
C GLY A 201 8.20 -17.30 -18.50
N ASN A 202 8.19 -17.33 -17.17
CA ASN A 202 7.29 -18.14 -16.33
C ASN A 202 5.83 -17.67 -16.41
N VAL A 203 5.61 -16.39 -16.75
CA VAL A 203 4.30 -15.83 -17.07
C VAL A 203 4.35 -15.06 -18.40
N ASP A 204 3.26 -15.06 -19.15
CA ASP A 204 3.19 -14.41 -20.47
C ASP A 204 2.99 -12.90 -20.35
N ALA A 205 2.15 -12.49 -19.40
CA ALA A 205 1.76 -11.11 -19.16
C ALA A 205 1.61 -10.78 -17.67
N ALA A 206 1.47 -9.51 -17.36
CA ALA A 206 1.11 -9.02 -16.04
C ALA A 206 0.25 -7.76 -16.11
N VAL A 207 -0.63 -7.61 -15.13
CA VAL A 207 -1.23 -6.31 -14.79
C VAL A 207 -0.42 -5.75 -13.64
N ASN A 208 0.35 -4.69 -13.92
CA ASN A 208 1.31 -4.13 -12.97
C ASN A 208 1.38 -2.60 -13.08
N GLU A 209 1.94 -1.90 -12.10
CA GLU A 209 2.02 -0.45 -12.13
C GLU A 209 3.12 0.08 -13.07
N ILE A 210 2.83 1.20 -13.75
CA ILE A 210 3.79 1.86 -14.67
C ILE A 210 5.13 2.19 -13.99
N SER A 211 5.11 2.50 -12.69
CA SER A 211 6.32 2.81 -11.90
C SER A 211 7.34 1.68 -11.89
N THR A 212 6.90 0.42 -11.94
CA THR A 212 7.78 -0.76 -11.93
C THR A 212 7.92 -1.38 -13.33
N ALA A 213 6.90 -1.23 -14.19
CA ALA A 213 6.87 -1.77 -15.54
C ALA A 213 7.69 -0.95 -16.56
N LEU A 214 7.67 0.39 -16.45
CA LEU A 214 8.27 1.28 -17.45
C LEU A 214 9.79 1.13 -17.62
N PRO A 215 10.59 0.94 -16.55
CA PRO A 215 12.03 0.68 -16.71
C PRO A 215 12.32 -0.55 -17.58
N LEU A 216 11.58 -1.65 -17.37
CA LEU A 216 11.75 -2.88 -18.16
C LEU A 216 11.30 -2.71 -19.61
N HIS A 217 10.26 -1.90 -19.82
CA HIS A 217 9.82 -1.53 -21.16
C HIS A 217 10.89 -0.76 -21.93
N ARG A 218 11.44 0.30 -21.31
CA ARG A 218 12.50 1.13 -21.92
C ARG A 218 13.79 0.35 -22.15
N ALA A 219 14.10 -0.60 -21.28
CA ALA A 219 15.25 -1.49 -21.45
C ALA A 219 15.06 -2.56 -22.54
N GLY A 220 13.88 -2.65 -23.16
CA GLY A 220 13.59 -3.69 -24.15
C GLY A 220 13.55 -5.10 -23.56
N GLN A 221 13.29 -5.23 -22.26
CA GLN A 221 13.24 -6.51 -21.53
C GLN A 221 11.80 -7.04 -21.37
N ALA A 222 10.81 -6.15 -21.44
CA ALA A 222 9.38 -6.46 -21.50
C ALA A 222 8.66 -5.40 -22.34
N ARG A 223 7.39 -5.60 -22.71
CA ARG A 223 6.63 -4.64 -23.54
C ARG A 223 5.32 -4.28 -22.87
N ILE A 224 5.12 -3.00 -22.57
CA ILE A 224 3.80 -2.49 -22.19
C ILE A 224 2.97 -2.33 -23.47
N LEU A 225 1.76 -2.88 -23.46
CA LEU A 225 0.82 -2.82 -24.59
C LEU A 225 -0.18 -1.68 -24.42
N ALA A 226 -0.59 -1.38 -23.19
CA ALA A 226 -1.55 -0.32 -22.89
C ALA A 226 -1.48 0.13 -21.43
N LEU A 227 -1.89 1.37 -21.20
CA LEU A 227 -2.12 1.96 -19.88
C LEU A 227 -3.62 1.91 -19.53
N GLY A 228 -3.95 1.52 -18.31
CA GLY A 228 -5.31 1.55 -17.75
C GLY A 228 -5.74 2.92 -17.22
N SER A 229 -5.20 4.01 -17.78
CA SER A 229 -5.53 5.39 -17.41
C SER A 229 -6.37 6.06 -18.51
N ALA A 230 -7.12 7.10 -18.14
CA ALA A 230 -7.97 7.84 -19.09
C ALA A 230 -7.14 8.62 -20.14
N THR A 231 -5.94 9.06 -19.77
CA THR A 231 -4.98 9.72 -20.66
C THR A 231 -3.65 9.01 -20.60
N ARG A 232 -2.81 9.20 -21.63
CA ARG A 232 -1.43 8.72 -21.61
C ARG A 232 -0.66 9.31 -20.43
N SER A 233 0.34 8.57 -19.96
CA SER A 233 1.25 9.08 -18.94
C SER A 233 2.29 10.00 -19.58
N GLU A 234 2.57 11.14 -18.95
CA GLU A 234 3.69 12.01 -19.33
C GLU A 234 5.04 11.28 -19.26
N LEU A 235 5.16 10.26 -18.40
CA LEU A 235 6.36 9.43 -18.31
C LEU A 235 6.50 8.47 -19.50
N ALA A 236 5.43 8.20 -20.23
CA ALA A 236 5.42 7.26 -21.34
C ALA A 236 4.42 7.69 -22.43
N PRO A 237 4.67 8.83 -23.10
CA PRO A 237 3.74 9.41 -24.06
C PRO A 237 3.54 8.53 -25.31
N ASP A 238 4.48 7.63 -25.58
CA ASP A 238 4.43 6.71 -26.72
C ASP A 238 3.57 5.47 -26.46
N ILE A 239 3.18 5.23 -25.20
CA ILE A 239 2.38 4.07 -24.81
C ILE A 239 0.90 4.50 -24.81
N PRO A 240 0.03 3.83 -25.59
CA PRO A 240 -1.38 4.19 -25.66
C PRO A 240 -2.12 3.85 -24.37
N THR A 241 -3.25 4.51 -24.15
CA THR A 241 -4.24 4.01 -23.19
C THR A 241 -4.92 2.75 -23.74
N ALA A 242 -5.59 1.97 -22.89
CA ALA A 242 -6.39 0.84 -23.34
C ALA A 242 -7.50 1.30 -24.30
N GLU A 243 -8.14 2.45 -24.04
CA GLU A 243 -9.16 3.01 -24.91
C GLU A 243 -8.63 3.40 -26.30
N GLU A 244 -7.44 4.00 -26.37
CA GLU A 244 -6.78 4.33 -27.64
C GLU A 244 -6.32 3.07 -28.41
N ALA A 245 -6.06 1.97 -27.70
CA ALA A 245 -5.57 0.72 -28.27
C ALA A 245 -6.69 -0.21 -28.80
N GLY A 246 -7.96 0.15 -28.57
CA GLY A 246 -9.15 -0.62 -28.97
C GLY A 246 -9.42 -1.85 -28.10
#